data_AF-A0AAN6ZW37-F1
#
_entry.id   AF-A0AAN6ZW37-F1
#
_cell.length_a   1.000
_cell.length_b   1.000
_cell.length_c   1.000
_cell.angle_alpha   90.00
_cell.angle_beta   90.00
_cell.angle_gamma   90.00
#
_symmetry.space_group_name_H-M   'P 1'
#
loop_
_entity.id
_entity.type
_entity.pdbx_description
1 polymer ?
#
loop_
_entity_poly.entity_id
_entity_poly.type
_entity_poly.pdbx_seq_one_letter_code
_entity_poly.pdbx_strand_id
1 'polypeptide(L)'
;MTNDPEPKHTAVYVGDPGDRDCGLGASEALDVIQALERNGIPSCITGAKSLVYYGAGRVAQDWEIAVPDDSFETAKTLFESNPKYKMLQPAMPQPKSLIHTCPLFKLKGVAFTLVLVPASEPYVDCSPAKCERSHSGIPYPKLEHLAQSLLDTQHYADLEDLVDGMDLDEKWGEENLRLERVPIEYIQRRNELICRALPGLPGLMASLSTAPDARRAWTRAVQGKRARMVPKYPEERYSTRFRLIGSPDPRLDTKRQV
;
A
#
# COMPACT_ATOMS: atom_id res chain seq x y z
N MET A 1 4.71 -44.97 1.97
CA MET A 1 5.11 -43.66 2.50
C MET A 1 4.87 -42.65 1.41
N THR A 2 3.69 -42.04 1.43
CA THR A 2 3.30 -40.99 0.50
C THR A 2 4.02 -39.71 0.92
N ASN A 3 4.97 -39.25 0.10
CA ASN A 3 5.57 -37.94 0.26
C ASN A 3 4.50 -36.91 -0.05
N ASP A 4 3.91 -36.32 0.99
CA ASP A 4 3.19 -35.06 0.84
C ASP A 4 4.19 -34.00 0.39
N PRO A 5 3.93 -33.27 -0.71
CA PRO A 5 4.79 -32.16 -1.10
C PRO A 5 4.65 -31.07 -0.05
N GLU A 6 5.78 -30.63 0.51
CA GLU A 6 5.86 -29.44 1.35
C GLU A 6 5.07 -28.29 0.70
N PRO A 7 4.22 -27.58 1.46
CA PRO A 7 3.46 -26.48 0.91
C PRO A 7 4.43 -25.39 0.45
N LYS A 8 4.36 -25.05 -0.84
CA LYS A 8 5.06 -23.89 -1.41
C LYS A 8 4.56 -22.64 -0.69
N HIS A 9 5.34 -22.16 0.28
CA HIS A 9 5.00 -21.05 1.16
C HIS A 9 5.10 -19.70 0.45
N THR A 10 4.09 -19.38 -0.35
CA THR A 10 3.76 -18.02 -0.79
C THR A 10 2.24 -17.94 -0.92
N ALA A 11 1.52 -17.98 0.19
CA ALA A 11 0.06 -17.95 0.16
C ALA A 11 -0.45 -16.52 0.30
N VAL A 12 -0.61 -15.83 -0.83
CA VAL A 12 -1.65 -14.80 -0.91
C VAL A 12 -2.96 -15.51 -0.58
N TYR A 13 -3.73 -14.97 0.37
CA TYR A 13 -4.95 -15.60 0.79
C TYR A 13 -6.01 -15.50 -0.33
N VAL A 14 -6.39 -16.63 -0.92
CA VAL A 14 -7.27 -16.69 -2.11
C VAL A 14 -8.76 -16.90 -1.79
N GLY A 15 -9.14 -16.93 -0.51
CA GLY A 15 -10.50 -17.30 -0.07
C GLY A 15 -10.60 -18.68 0.54
N ASP A 16 -11.72 -18.95 1.21
CA ASP A 16 -12.12 -20.27 1.68
C ASP A 16 -12.91 -20.99 0.56
N PRO A 17 -12.98 -22.35 0.59
CA PRO A 17 -13.85 -23.09 -0.31
C PRO A 17 -15.30 -22.62 -0.24
N GLY A 18 -15.90 -22.33 -1.41
CA GLY A 18 -17.29 -21.89 -1.53
C GLY A 18 -17.50 -20.38 -1.42
N ASP A 19 -16.44 -19.60 -1.21
CA ASP A 19 -16.54 -18.15 -1.28
C ASP A 19 -16.89 -17.67 -2.69
N ARG A 20 -17.68 -16.60 -2.75
CA ARG A 20 -17.91 -15.86 -3.97
C ARG A 20 -16.64 -15.10 -4.37
N ASP A 21 -16.27 -15.17 -5.64
CA ASP A 21 -15.25 -14.31 -6.23
C ASP A 21 -15.71 -12.83 -6.23
N CYS A 22 -14.85 -11.93 -5.74
CA CYS A 22 -15.07 -10.50 -5.72
C CYS A 22 -14.24 -9.73 -6.78
N GLY A 23 -13.57 -10.43 -7.69
CA GLY A 23 -12.67 -9.83 -8.67
C GLY A 23 -11.56 -9.06 -7.95
N LEU A 24 -11.49 -7.74 -8.16
CA LEU A 24 -10.51 -6.89 -7.46
C LEU A 24 -10.95 -6.45 -6.06
N GLY A 25 -12.20 -6.72 -5.65
CA GLY A 25 -12.71 -6.42 -4.31
C GLY A 25 -13.10 -4.96 -4.06
N ALA A 26 -13.25 -4.15 -5.10
CA ALA A 26 -13.52 -2.71 -4.96
C ALA A 26 -14.88 -2.42 -4.30
N SER A 27 -15.91 -3.23 -4.60
CA SER A 27 -17.23 -3.06 -3.96
C SER A 27 -17.16 -3.37 -2.47
N GLU A 28 -16.47 -4.45 -2.09
CA GLU A 28 -16.29 -4.85 -0.70
C GLU A 28 -15.43 -3.84 0.06
N ALA A 29 -14.39 -3.28 -0.58
CA ALA A 29 -13.61 -2.20 0.00
C ALA A 29 -14.46 -0.94 0.23
N LEU A 30 -15.32 -0.56 -0.73
CA LEU A 30 -16.23 0.56 -0.56
C LEU A 30 -17.20 0.35 0.62
N ASP A 31 -17.75 -0.86 0.78
CA ASP A 31 -18.62 -1.19 1.92
C ASP A 31 -17.89 -1.03 3.27
N VAL A 32 -16.62 -1.42 3.32
CA VAL A 32 -15.75 -1.25 4.50
C VAL A 32 -15.52 0.23 4.79
N ILE A 33 -15.18 1.03 3.76
CA ILE A 33 -14.99 2.47 3.87
C ILE A 33 -16.27 3.15 4.38
N GLN A 34 -17.43 2.81 3.82
CA GLN A 34 -18.71 3.36 4.27
C GLN A 34 -19.06 2.94 5.72
N ALA A 35 -18.63 1.76 6.16
CA ALA A 35 -18.77 1.35 7.56
C ALA A 35 -17.92 2.23 8.49
N LEU A 36 -16.68 2.54 8.11
CA LEU A 36 -15.81 3.46 8.86
C LEU A 36 -16.37 4.88 8.89
N GLU A 37 -16.81 5.41 7.74
CA GLU A 37 -17.36 6.76 7.61
C GLU A 37 -18.63 6.96 8.46
N ARG A 38 -19.52 5.96 8.50
CA ARG A 38 -20.72 5.99 9.37
C ARG A 38 -20.38 6.07 10.85
N ASN A 39 -19.18 5.65 11.25
CA ASN A 39 -18.67 5.75 12.61
C ASN A 39 -17.74 6.98 12.79
N GLY A 40 -17.69 7.90 11.82
CA GLY A 40 -16.88 9.10 11.89
C GLY A 40 -15.38 8.85 11.77
N ILE A 41 -14.96 7.67 11.27
CA ILE A 41 -13.56 7.30 11.16
C ILE A 41 -13.09 7.58 9.72
N PRO A 42 -12.25 8.60 9.48
CA PRO A 42 -11.68 8.82 8.16
C PRO A 42 -10.70 7.69 7.83
N SER A 43 -10.58 7.36 6.55
CA SER A 43 -9.74 6.27 6.09
C SER A 43 -9.27 6.48 4.65
N CYS A 44 -8.19 5.82 4.29
CA CYS A 44 -7.72 5.77 2.91
C CYS A 44 -7.04 4.43 2.60
N ILE A 45 -7.10 4.02 1.33
CA ILE A 45 -6.46 2.81 0.85
C ILE A 45 -4.97 3.05 0.63
N THR A 46 -4.13 2.20 1.22
CA THR A 46 -2.67 2.25 1.11
C THR A 46 -2.12 0.98 0.46
N GLY A 47 -0.80 0.77 0.56
CA GLY A 47 -0.14 -0.42 0.04
C GLY A 47 -0.30 -0.60 -1.47
N ALA A 48 -0.29 -1.84 -1.93
CA ALA A 48 -0.29 -2.16 -3.36
C ALA A 48 -1.53 -1.63 -4.10
N LYS A 49 -2.71 -1.58 -3.45
CA LYS A 49 -3.94 -1.05 -4.06
C LYS A 49 -3.84 0.44 -4.39
N SER A 50 -3.13 1.22 -3.57
CA SER A 50 -2.87 2.63 -3.87
C SER A 50 -1.98 2.81 -5.10
N LEU A 51 -0.95 1.98 -5.26
CA LEU A 51 -0.08 1.99 -6.45
C LEU A 51 -0.87 1.60 -7.71
N VAL A 52 -1.74 0.59 -7.60
CA VAL A 52 -2.63 0.22 -8.71
C VAL A 52 -3.54 1.39 -9.04
N TYR A 53 -4.16 2.09 -8.09
CA TYR A 53 -4.94 3.30 -8.39
C TYR A 53 -4.15 4.29 -9.26
N TYR A 54 -2.88 4.55 -8.90
CA TYR A 54 -1.94 5.40 -9.64
C TYR A 54 -1.25 4.73 -10.85
N GLY A 55 -1.82 3.67 -11.41
CA GLY A 55 -1.40 3.11 -12.70
C GLY A 55 -0.31 2.05 -12.64
N ALA A 56 0.16 1.62 -11.46
CA ALA A 56 1.14 0.56 -11.35
C ALA A 56 0.55 -0.81 -11.74
N GLY A 57 1.33 -1.62 -12.47
CA GLY A 57 0.95 -2.96 -12.92
C GLY A 57 1.17 -4.05 -11.87
N ARG A 58 0.63 -3.87 -10.65
CA ARG A 58 0.77 -4.83 -9.53
C ARG A 58 -0.42 -5.79 -9.46
N VAL A 59 -0.16 -7.04 -9.07
CA VAL A 59 -1.20 -7.95 -8.57
C VAL A 59 -1.39 -7.65 -7.09
N ALA A 60 -2.57 -7.15 -6.72
CA ALA A 60 -2.91 -6.79 -5.35
C ALA A 60 -4.25 -7.42 -4.99
N GLN A 61 -4.24 -8.37 -4.04
CA GLN A 61 -5.46 -9.00 -3.52
C GLN A 61 -5.85 -8.41 -2.17
N ASP A 62 -4.87 -8.13 -1.31
CA ASP A 62 -5.13 -7.54 0.00
C ASP A 62 -5.46 -6.05 -0.09
N TRP A 63 -6.43 -5.63 0.71
CA TRP A 63 -6.80 -4.23 0.88
C TRP A 63 -6.25 -3.70 2.20
N GLU A 64 -5.20 -2.89 2.11
CA GLU A 64 -4.67 -2.15 3.26
C GLU A 64 -5.45 -0.86 3.45
N ILE A 65 -6.08 -0.71 4.62
CA ILE A 65 -6.93 0.43 4.95
C ILE A 65 -6.33 1.14 6.15
N ALA A 66 -5.79 2.33 5.91
CA ALA A 66 -5.23 3.18 6.94
C ALA A 66 -6.33 3.98 7.64
N VAL A 67 -6.28 4.03 8.96
CA VAL A 67 -7.15 4.87 9.82
C VAL A 67 -6.28 5.65 10.81
N PRO A 68 -6.69 6.84 11.26
CA PRO A 68 -5.95 7.59 12.27
C PRO A 68 -5.63 6.75 13.51
N ASP A 69 -4.42 6.86 14.02
CA ASP A 69 -3.94 6.11 15.20
C ASP A 69 -4.91 6.21 16.39
N ASP A 70 -5.43 7.41 16.67
CA ASP A 70 -6.37 7.66 17.77
C ASP A 70 -7.73 6.97 17.60
N SER A 71 -8.08 6.58 16.37
CA SER A 71 -9.32 5.87 16.03
C SER A 71 -9.08 4.38 15.73
N PHE A 72 -7.84 3.92 15.79
CA PHE A 72 -7.46 2.58 15.36
C PHE A 72 -8.15 1.48 16.17
N GLU A 73 -8.15 1.57 17.50
CA GLU A 73 -8.81 0.58 18.37
C GLU A 73 -10.34 0.57 18.18
N THR A 74 -10.95 1.74 17.93
CA THR A 74 -12.39 1.83 17.62
C THR A 74 -12.69 1.16 16.28
N ALA A 75 -11.90 1.42 15.24
CA ALA A 75 -12.05 0.78 13.93
C ALA A 75 -11.84 -0.74 14.01
N LYS A 76 -10.85 -1.19 14.79
CA LYS A 76 -10.61 -2.61 15.03
C LYS A 76 -11.80 -3.29 15.72
N THR A 77 -12.29 -2.69 16.80
CA THR A 77 -13.46 -3.19 17.55
C THR A 77 -14.71 -3.27 16.65
N LEU A 78 -14.90 -2.32 15.74
CA LEU A 78 -16.00 -2.31 14.77
C LEU A 78 -16.02 -3.57 13.91
N PHE A 79 -14.86 -4.05 13.45
CA PHE A 79 -14.78 -5.26 12.63
C PHE A 79 -14.75 -6.54 13.45
N GLU A 80 -14.11 -6.55 14.61
CA GLU A 80 -14.08 -7.71 15.52
C GLU A 80 -15.46 -8.08 16.05
N SER A 81 -16.28 -7.08 16.38
CA SER A 81 -17.65 -7.29 16.88
C SER A 81 -18.66 -7.61 15.77
N ASN A 82 -18.30 -7.43 14.50
CA ASN A 82 -19.21 -7.61 13.39
C ASN A 82 -19.20 -9.07 12.89
N PRO A 83 -20.33 -9.80 12.97
CA PRO A 83 -20.36 -11.23 12.62
C PRO A 83 -20.08 -11.51 11.14
N LYS A 84 -20.12 -10.51 10.26
CA LYS A 84 -19.75 -10.63 8.84
C LYS A 84 -18.26 -10.90 8.65
N TYR A 85 -17.41 -10.48 9.59
CA TYR A 85 -15.98 -10.65 9.49
C TYR A 85 -15.50 -11.81 10.35
N LYS A 86 -14.38 -12.41 9.95
CA LYS A 86 -13.56 -13.26 10.80
C LYS A 86 -12.14 -12.71 10.81
N MET A 87 -11.52 -12.68 11.98
CA MET A 87 -10.10 -12.38 12.09
C MET A 87 -9.29 -13.58 11.60
N LEU A 88 -8.28 -13.32 10.79
CA LEU A 88 -7.32 -14.31 10.31
C LEU A 88 -6.01 -14.21 11.08
N GLN A 89 -5.16 -15.21 10.91
CA GLN A 89 -3.77 -15.09 11.35
C GLN A 89 -3.09 -13.95 10.59
N PRO A 90 -2.29 -13.11 11.26
CA PRO A 90 -1.59 -12.03 10.59
C PRO A 90 -0.66 -12.51 9.47
N ALA A 91 -0.33 -11.60 8.56
CA ALA A 91 0.66 -11.85 7.52
C ALA A 91 2.04 -12.21 8.10
N MET A 92 2.90 -12.82 7.29
CA MET A 92 4.29 -13.04 7.67
C MET A 92 5.02 -11.71 7.87
N PRO A 93 5.96 -11.63 8.83
CA PRO A 93 6.80 -10.46 8.99
C PRO A 93 7.53 -10.05 7.71
N GLN A 94 7.54 -8.74 7.46
CA GLN A 94 8.29 -8.15 6.37
C GLN A 94 9.33 -7.17 6.93
N PRO A 95 10.55 -7.13 6.37
CA PRO A 95 11.52 -6.11 6.74
C PRO A 95 10.92 -4.71 6.60
N LYS A 96 11.25 -3.81 7.53
CA LYS A 96 10.83 -2.40 7.54
C LYS A 96 9.34 -2.14 7.75
N SER A 97 8.54 -3.18 7.95
CA SER A 97 7.08 -3.08 8.15
C SER A 97 6.62 -3.81 9.40
N LEU A 98 5.55 -3.30 10.00
CA LEU A 98 4.83 -3.91 11.12
C LEU A 98 3.44 -4.38 10.67
N ILE A 99 3.19 -4.49 9.35
CA ILE A 99 1.91 -4.95 8.81
C ILE A 99 1.50 -6.34 9.36
N HIS A 100 2.47 -7.18 9.69
CA HIS A 100 2.28 -8.48 10.33
C HIS A 100 1.76 -8.40 11.78
N THR A 101 1.76 -7.21 12.39
CA THR A 101 1.18 -6.96 13.71
C THR A 101 -0.23 -6.38 13.63
N CYS A 102 -0.65 -6.00 12.41
CA CYS A 102 -1.95 -5.40 12.17
C CYS A 102 -3.04 -6.49 12.00
N PRO A 103 -4.28 -6.23 12.43
CA PRO A 103 -5.36 -7.18 12.31
C PRO A 103 -5.75 -7.39 10.84
N LEU A 104 -5.70 -8.66 10.41
CA LEU A 104 -6.17 -9.13 9.12
C LEU A 104 -7.60 -9.66 9.28
N PHE A 105 -8.55 -9.05 8.58
CA PHE A 105 -9.93 -9.49 8.56
C PHE A 105 -10.28 -10.09 7.21
N LYS A 106 -11.20 -11.05 7.25
CA LYS A 106 -11.85 -11.62 6.09
C LYS A 106 -13.35 -11.42 6.17
N LEU A 107 -13.94 -11.02 5.04
CA LEU A 107 -15.38 -11.06 4.86
C LEU A 107 -15.85 -12.51 4.64
N LYS A 108 -16.80 -12.99 5.45
CA LYS A 108 -17.31 -14.37 5.33
C LYS A 108 -18.13 -14.54 4.05
N GLY A 109 -17.90 -15.63 3.32
CA GLY A 109 -18.62 -15.96 2.08
C GLY A 109 -18.09 -15.23 0.82
N VAL A 110 -17.02 -14.44 0.95
CA VAL A 110 -16.43 -13.67 -0.15
C VAL A 110 -14.90 -13.80 -0.11
N ALA A 111 -14.26 -13.94 -1.27
CA ALA A 111 -12.81 -14.00 -1.42
C ALA A 111 -12.11 -12.64 -1.21
N PHE A 112 -12.45 -11.96 -0.12
CA PHE A 112 -11.99 -10.60 0.22
C PHE A 112 -11.33 -10.57 1.60
N THR A 113 -10.14 -9.99 1.66
CA THR A 113 -9.37 -9.70 2.87
C THR A 113 -9.04 -8.21 2.96
N LEU A 114 -9.02 -7.71 4.19
CA LEU A 114 -8.54 -6.37 4.49
C LEU A 114 -7.58 -6.40 5.67
N VAL A 115 -6.52 -5.61 5.60
CA VAL A 115 -5.64 -5.31 6.72
C VAL A 115 -5.99 -3.91 7.20
N LEU A 116 -6.43 -3.79 8.44
CA LEU A 116 -6.62 -2.48 9.05
C LEU A 116 -5.29 -2.03 9.64
N VAL A 117 -4.76 -0.90 9.17
CA VAL A 117 -3.45 -0.38 9.60
C VAL A 117 -3.60 0.98 10.28
N PRO A 118 -2.81 1.28 11.34
CA PRO A 118 -2.74 2.63 11.86
C PRO A 118 -2.09 3.55 10.82
N ALA A 119 -2.55 4.79 10.71
CA ALA A 119 -2.07 5.78 9.76
C ALA A 119 -0.56 6.04 9.86
N SER A 120 0.02 5.88 11.05
CA SER A 120 1.46 5.93 11.26
C SER A 120 2.25 4.80 10.59
N GLU A 121 1.63 3.67 10.24
CA GLU A 121 2.30 2.56 9.53
C GLU A 121 2.77 2.99 8.13
N PRO A 122 1.87 3.41 7.21
CA PRO A 122 2.27 3.97 5.93
C PRO A 122 2.67 5.44 6.02
N TYR A 123 2.63 6.06 7.20
CA TYR A 123 2.93 7.49 7.41
C TYR A 123 2.07 8.43 6.55
N VAL A 124 0.76 8.21 6.55
CA VAL A 124 -0.23 9.00 5.79
C VAL A 124 -1.22 9.68 6.73
N ASP A 125 -1.63 10.89 6.39
CA ASP A 125 -2.84 11.53 6.91
C ASP A 125 -4.08 11.07 6.12
N CYS A 126 -5.02 10.39 6.79
CA CYS A 126 -6.27 9.88 6.21
C CYS A 126 -7.38 10.94 6.10
N SER A 127 -7.12 12.20 6.46
CA SER A 127 -8.14 13.25 6.41
C SER A 127 -8.65 13.48 4.99
N PRO A 128 -9.91 13.91 4.81
CA PRO A 128 -10.46 14.21 3.48
C PRO A 128 -9.64 15.23 2.68
N ALA A 129 -8.92 16.13 3.34
CA ALA A 129 -8.08 17.14 2.68
C ALA A 129 -6.83 16.54 2.02
N LYS A 130 -6.35 15.40 2.52
CA LYS A 130 -5.15 14.68 2.05
C LYS A 130 -5.47 13.47 1.19
N CYS A 131 -6.75 13.18 1.00
CA CYS A 131 -7.23 12.11 0.15
C CYS A 131 -7.89 12.67 -1.13
N GLU A 132 -7.87 11.87 -2.17
CA GLU A 132 -8.76 11.98 -3.33
C GLU A 132 -9.58 10.70 -3.45
N ARG A 133 -10.71 10.74 -4.18
CA ARG A 133 -11.56 9.56 -4.36
C ARG A 133 -11.47 9.05 -5.78
N SER A 134 -11.46 7.73 -5.93
CA SER A 134 -11.69 7.09 -7.23
C SER A 134 -13.12 7.34 -7.70
N HIS A 135 -13.41 6.98 -8.97
CA HIS A 135 -14.76 7.07 -9.53
C HIS A 135 -15.77 6.22 -8.74
N SER A 136 -15.31 5.16 -8.08
CA SER A 136 -16.12 4.30 -7.21
C SER A 136 -16.32 4.89 -5.81
N GLY A 137 -15.77 6.08 -5.53
CA GLY A 137 -15.85 6.74 -4.23
C GLY A 137 -14.84 6.24 -3.20
N ILE A 138 -13.87 5.41 -3.57
CA ILE A 138 -12.86 4.86 -2.64
C ILE A 138 -11.78 5.92 -2.38
N PRO A 139 -11.47 6.26 -1.12
CA PRO A 139 -10.46 7.26 -0.79
C PRO A 139 -9.03 6.69 -0.91
N TYR A 140 -8.17 7.42 -1.61
CA TYR A 140 -6.73 7.18 -1.74
C TYR A 140 -5.96 8.41 -1.26
N PRO A 141 -4.77 8.27 -0.64
CA PRO A 141 -3.89 9.40 -0.38
C PRO A 141 -3.61 10.13 -1.70
N LYS A 142 -3.63 11.47 -1.71
CA LYS A 142 -3.23 12.27 -2.88
C LYS A 142 -1.82 11.92 -3.34
N LEU A 143 -1.53 12.11 -4.62
CA LEU A 143 -0.31 11.63 -5.25
C LEU A 143 0.97 12.14 -4.56
N GLU A 144 1.04 13.44 -4.28
CA GLU A 144 2.16 14.08 -3.58
C GLU A 144 2.32 13.55 -2.15
N HIS A 145 1.19 13.23 -1.51
CA HIS A 145 1.16 12.72 -0.15
C HIS A 145 1.61 11.26 -0.08
N LEU A 146 1.16 10.42 -1.03
CA LEU A 146 1.62 9.04 -1.18
C LEU A 146 3.12 8.99 -1.52
N ALA A 147 3.57 9.78 -2.50
CA ALA A 147 4.98 9.82 -2.89
C ALA A 147 5.89 10.26 -1.73
N GLN A 148 5.50 11.28 -0.96
CA GLN A 148 6.24 11.70 0.22
C GLN A 148 6.26 10.61 1.30
N SER A 149 5.12 9.95 1.56
CA SER A 149 5.03 8.82 2.48
C SER A 149 6.02 7.72 2.10
N LEU A 150 6.06 7.28 0.84
CA LEU A 150 6.97 6.23 0.37
C LEU A 150 8.45 6.60 0.52
N LEU A 151 8.81 7.88 0.37
CA LEU A 151 10.15 8.38 0.68
C LEU A 151 10.45 8.31 2.18
N ASP A 152 9.54 8.81 3.01
CA ASP A 152 9.66 8.89 4.46
C ASP A 152 9.76 7.50 5.11
N THR A 153 8.99 6.54 4.59
CA THR A 153 8.98 5.13 5.02
C THR A 153 10.01 4.26 4.29
N GLN A 154 10.76 4.84 3.35
CA GLN A 154 11.81 4.17 2.57
C GLN A 154 11.33 2.94 1.78
N HIS A 155 10.08 2.96 1.32
CA HIS A 155 9.50 1.97 0.41
C HIS A 155 9.86 2.29 -1.04
N TYR A 156 11.17 2.30 -1.34
CA TYR A 156 11.67 2.79 -2.62
C TYR A 156 11.24 1.97 -3.84
N ALA A 157 11.00 0.65 -3.68
CA ALA A 157 10.46 -0.16 -4.78
C ALA A 157 9.03 0.28 -5.15
N ASP A 158 8.23 0.62 -4.14
CA ASP A 158 6.87 1.12 -4.35
C ASP A 158 6.88 2.56 -4.87
N LEU A 159 7.87 3.37 -4.47
CA LEU A 159 8.12 4.68 -5.07
C LEU A 159 8.44 4.56 -6.57
N GLU A 160 9.31 3.62 -6.96
CA GLU A 160 9.61 3.34 -8.38
C GLU A 160 8.35 2.90 -9.14
N ASP A 161 7.48 2.11 -8.51
CA ASP A 161 6.19 1.71 -9.09
C ASP A 161 5.24 2.88 -9.27
N LEU A 162 5.17 3.78 -8.29
CA LEU A 162 4.36 5.00 -8.36
C LEU A 162 4.86 5.95 -9.46
N VAL A 163 6.19 6.17 -9.51
CA VAL A 163 6.85 6.99 -10.54
C VAL A 163 6.56 6.43 -11.94
N ASP A 164 6.64 5.11 -12.11
CA ASP A 164 6.33 4.50 -13.40
C ASP A 164 4.84 4.56 -13.73
N GLY A 165 3.95 4.36 -12.74
CA GLY A 165 2.50 4.38 -12.92
C GLY A 165 1.94 5.74 -13.33
N MET A 166 2.53 6.82 -12.80
CA MET A 166 2.13 8.20 -13.12
C MET A 166 3.06 8.90 -14.12
N ASP A 167 4.12 8.23 -14.56
CA ASP A 167 5.18 8.78 -15.42
C ASP A 167 5.78 10.10 -14.88
N LEU A 168 6.10 10.11 -13.59
CA LEU A 168 6.61 11.30 -12.90
C LEU A 168 8.03 11.64 -13.37
N ASP A 169 8.35 12.94 -13.34
CA ASP A 169 9.65 13.49 -13.70
C ASP A 169 10.31 14.21 -12.52
N GLU A 170 11.57 14.65 -12.70
CA GLU A 170 12.33 15.29 -11.62
C GLU A 170 11.66 16.59 -11.18
N LYS A 171 11.18 17.38 -12.15
CA LYS A 171 10.53 18.68 -11.92
C LYS A 171 9.30 18.54 -11.03
N TRP A 172 8.46 17.54 -11.30
CA TRP A 172 7.28 17.26 -10.47
C TRP A 172 7.69 17.02 -9.01
N GLY A 173 8.78 16.29 -8.77
CA GLY A 173 9.26 16.05 -7.41
C GLY A 173 9.73 17.31 -6.69
N GLU A 174 10.46 18.20 -7.36
CA GLU A 174 10.88 19.49 -6.78
C GLU A 174 9.69 20.38 -6.42
N GLU A 175 8.63 20.35 -7.22
CA GLU A 175 7.44 21.18 -7.02
C GLU A 175 6.50 20.64 -5.93
N ASN A 176 6.48 19.32 -5.71
CA ASN A 176 5.45 18.66 -4.90
C ASN A 176 5.99 17.97 -3.63
N LEU A 177 7.29 17.67 -3.55
CA LEU A 177 7.88 16.88 -2.46
C LEU A 177 8.83 17.69 -1.60
N ARG A 178 9.01 17.24 -0.36
CA ARG A 178 9.97 17.79 0.60
C ARG A 178 11.24 16.94 0.58
N LEU A 179 12.04 17.07 -0.47
CA LEU A 179 13.21 16.22 -0.73
C LEU A 179 14.38 16.40 0.26
N GLU A 180 14.38 17.49 1.02
CA GLU A 180 15.37 17.75 2.10
C GLU A 180 14.90 17.28 3.48
N ARG A 181 13.66 16.78 3.58
CA ARG A 181 13.10 16.36 4.86
C ARG A 181 13.58 14.98 5.25
N VAL A 182 13.97 14.83 6.51
CA VAL A 182 14.21 13.54 7.16
C VAL A 182 13.27 13.42 8.37
N PRO A 183 12.32 12.47 8.38
CA PRO A 183 11.40 12.30 9.50
C PRO A 183 12.06 11.49 10.64
N ILE A 184 13.09 12.07 11.27
CA ILE A 184 13.96 11.33 12.21
C ILE A 184 13.22 10.72 13.40
N GLU A 185 12.28 11.46 14.00
CA GLU A 185 11.48 10.99 15.14
C GLU A 185 10.61 9.79 14.76
N TYR A 186 10.00 9.85 13.57
CA TYR A 186 9.25 8.74 13.02
C TYR A 186 10.15 7.52 12.81
N ILE A 187 11.30 7.70 12.16
CA ILE A 187 12.26 6.61 11.88
C ILE A 187 12.75 5.95 13.17
N GLN A 188 13.09 6.74 14.20
CA GLN A 188 13.54 6.22 15.49
C GLN A 188 12.46 5.39 16.18
N ARG A 189 11.26 5.97 16.34
CA ARG A 189 10.10 5.27 16.92
C ARG A 189 9.79 3.99 16.15
N ARG A 190 9.86 4.05 14.83
CA ARG A 190 9.58 2.93 13.94
C ARG A 190 10.57 1.78 14.13
N ASN A 191 11.86 2.10 14.17
CA ASN A 191 12.92 1.11 14.38
C ASN A 191 12.81 0.46 15.75
N GLU A 192 12.45 1.20 16.81
CA GLU A 192 12.20 0.61 18.13
C GLU A 192 11.07 -0.44 18.10
N LEU A 193 9.96 -0.13 17.42
CA LEU A 193 8.84 -1.06 17.28
C LEU A 193 9.22 -2.29 16.45
N ILE A 194 9.94 -2.12 15.35
CA ILE A 194 10.45 -3.22 14.51
C ILE A 194 11.37 -4.13 15.32
N CYS A 195 12.32 -3.57 16.07
CA CYS A 195 13.23 -4.35 16.92
C CYS A 195 12.47 -5.18 17.97
N ARG A 196 11.38 -4.65 18.53
CA ARG A 196 10.53 -5.39 19.48
C ARG A 196 9.72 -6.51 18.80
N ALA A 197 9.19 -6.25 17.61
CA ALA A 197 8.39 -7.21 16.86
C ALA A 197 9.24 -8.33 16.24
N LEU A 198 10.51 -8.05 15.90
CA LEU A 198 11.41 -8.94 15.18
C LEU A 198 12.75 -9.14 15.91
N PRO A 199 12.77 -9.72 17.12
CA PRO A 199 13.97 -9.83 17.94
C PRO A 199 15.08 -10.72 17.36
N GLY A 200 14.80 -11.48 16.29
CA GLY A 200 15.74 -12.40 15.63
C GLY A 200 16.31 -11.92 14.30
N LEU A 201 15.85 -10.80 13.74
CA LEU A 201 16.40 -10.25 12.50
C LEU A 201 17.52 -9.24 12.83
N PRO A 202 18.68 -9.31 12.16
CA PRO A 202 19.72 -8.29 12.32
C PRO A 202 19.15 -6.89 12.09
N GLY A 203 19.40 -5.96 13.01
CA GLY A 203 18.80 -4.62 12.98
C GLY A 203 18.97 -3.89 11.65
N LEU A 204 20.11 -4.05 10.98
CA LEU A 204 20.39 -3.44 9.67
C LEU A 204 19.49 -3.98 8.53
N MET A 205 19.02 -5.22 8.63
CA MET A 205 18.19 -5.86 7.61
C MET A 205 16.70 -5.52 7.80
N ALA A 206 16.27 -5.31 9.05
CA ALA A 206 14.87 -5.06 9.38
C ALA A 206 14.51 -3.57 9.49
N SER A 207 15.47 -2.69 9.81
CA SER A 207 15.19 -1.29 10.18
C SER A 207 15.25 -0.31 9.00
N LEU A 208 14.63 0.85 9.20
CA LEU A 208 14.80 2.02 8.34
C LEU A 208 16.17 2.67 8.58
N SER A 209 16.76 3.24 7.52
CA SER A 209 17.98 4.07 7.64
C SER A 209 17.68 5.31 8.46
N THR A 210 18.56 5.68 9.40
CA THR A 210 18.46 6.93 10.17
C THR A 210 19.01 8.15 9.44
N ALA A 211 19.65 7.94 8.29
CA ALA A 211 20.15 9.00 7.40
C ALA A 211 19.69 8.73 5.95
N PRO A 212 18.37 8.76 5.68
CA PRO A 212 17.87 8.64 4.31
C PRO A 212 18.22 9.90 3.52
N ASP A 213 18.46 9.70 2.22
CA ASP A 213 18.66 10.79 1.26
C ASP A 213 17.47 10.76 0.28
N ALA A 214 16.43 11.50 0.63
CA ALA A 214 15.17 11.50 -0.10
C ALA A 214 15.35 12.07 -1.52
N ARG A 215 16.16 13.12 -1.69
CA ARG A 215 16.52 13.67 -3.00
C ARG A 215 17.18 12.62 -3.89
N ARG A 216 18.19 11.91 -3.37
CA ARG A 216 18.86 10.85 -4.14
C ARG A 216 17.92 9.68 -4.44
N ALA A 217 17.07 9.29 -3.49
CA ALA A 217 16.08 8.23 -3.70
C ALA A 217 15.08 8.61 -4.81
N TRP A 218 14.55 9.83 -4.78
CA TRP A 218 13.67 10.38 -5.81
C TRP A 218 14.35 10.42 -7.18
N THR A 219 15.55 11.02 -7.24
CA THR A 219 16.35 11.13 -8.48
C THR A 219 16.58 9.76 -9.09
N ARG A 220 16.97 8.78 -8.27
CA ARG A 220 17.15 7.39 -8.71
C ARG A 220 15.85 6.79 -9.25
N ALA A 221 14.73 7.00 -8.57
CA ALA A 221 13.45 6.45 -9.00
C ALA A 221 13.06 6.99 -10.39
N VAL A 222 13.20 8.30 -10.63
CA VAL A 222 12.88 8.94 -11.92
C VAL A 222 13.88 8.58 -13.02
N GLN A 223 15.19 8.64 -12.75
CA GLN A 223 16.20 8.33 -13.77
C GLN A 223 16.25 6.84 -14.11
N GLY A 224 15.82 5.97 -13.19
CA GLY A 224 15.80 4.53 -13.36
C GLY A 224 14.67 3.98 -14.26
N LYS A 225 13.73 4.82 -14.73
CA LYS A 225 12.55 4.38 -15.52
C LYS A 225 12.93 3.45 -16.68
N ARG A 226 13.91 3.85 -17.48
CA ARG A 226 14.40 3.07 -18.63
C ARG A 226 14.97 1.71 -18.22
N ALA A 227 15.77 1.67 -17.16
CA ALA A 227 16.38 0.43 -16.68
C ALA A 227 15.34 -0.59 -16.20
N ARG A 228 14.18 -0.13 -15.70
CA ARG A 228 13.06 -1.00 -15.27
C ARG A 228 12.21 -1.53 -16.43
N MET A 229 12.34 -0.95 -17.63
CA MET A 229 11.62 -1.40 -18.82
C MET A 229 12.32 -2.56 -19.52
N VAL A 230 13.64 -2.50 -19.63
CA VAL A 230 14.42 -3.43 -20.44
C VAL A 230 14.59 -4.78 -19.72
N PRO A 231 14.46 -5.93 -20.42
CA PRO A 231 14.16 -6.11 -21.86
C PRO A 231 12.67 -6.31 -22.16
N LYS A 232 11.79 -6.23 -21.16
CA LYS A 232 10.40 -6.70 -21.25
C LYS A 232 9.47 -5.72 -21.99
N TYR A 233 9.74 -4.41 -21.91
CA TYR A 233 8.87 -3.36 -22.41
C TYR A 233 9.59 -2.55 -23.52
N PRO A 234 9.19 -2.68 -24.80
CA PRO A 234 9.81 -1.96 -25.90
C PRO A 234 9.64 -0.43 -25.79
N GLU A 235 10.73 0.31 -25.97
CA GLU A 235 10.78 1.77 -25.81
C GLU A 235 9.94 2.52 -26.86
N GLU A 236 9.61 1.88 -27.99
CA GLU A 236 8.78 2.46 -29.05
C GLU A 236 7.28 2.50 -28.66
N ARG A 237 6.89 1.73 -27.64
CA ARG A 237 5.49 1.57 -27.23
C ARG A 237 5.22 2.08 -25.81
N TYR A 238 6.22 2.04 -24.95
CA TYR A 238 6.08 2.32 -23.52
C TYR A 238 6.91 3.56 -23.12
N SER A 239 6.33 4.45 -22.33
CA SER A 239 7.07 5.56 -21.70
C SER A 239 7.69 5.14 -20.35
N THR A 240 7.06 4.18 -19.68
CA THR A 240 7.54 3.51 -18.45
C THR A 240 7.17 2.03 -18.48
N ARG A 241 7.60 1.20 -17.52
CA ARG A 241 7.18 -0.21 -17.46
C ARG A 241 5.66 -0.43 -17.33
N PHE A 242 4.89 0.61 -16.99
CA PHE A 242 3.43 0.53 -16.80
C PHE A 242 2.62 1.42 -17.76
N ARG A 243 3.28 2.29 -18.53
CA ARG A 243 2.61 3.35 -19.28
C ARG A 243 2.94 3.27 -20.76
N LEU A 244 1.90 3.31 -21.58
CA LEU A 244 2.03 3.46 -23.02
C LEU A 244 2.30 4.93 -23.34
N ILE A 245 3.07 5.18 -24.40
CA ILE A 245 3.31 6.53 -24.89
C ILE A 245 1.97 7.21 -25.21
N GLY A 246 1.73 8.40 -24.65
CA GLY A 246 0.51 9.17 -24.85
C GLY A 246 -0.74 8.64 -24.13
N SER A 247 -0.61 7.63 -23.26
CA SER A 247 -1.75 7.15 -22.46
C SER A 247 -2.26 8.23 -21.49
N PRO A 248 -3.58 8.35 -21.27
CA PRO A 248 -4.17 9.33 -20.37
C PRO A 248 -3.92 8.97 -18.90
N ASP A 249 -4.00 9.95 -18.00
CA ASP A 249 -3.86 9.75 -16.55
C ASP A 249 -4.66 8.51 -16.09
N PRO A 250 -4.02 7.54 -15.41
CA PRO A 250 -4.64 6.27 -15.07
C PRO A 250 -5.83 6.41 -14.10
N ARG A 251 -5.94 7.54 -13.39
CA ARG A 251 -7.06 7.84 -12.49
C ARG A 251 -8.33 8.21 -13.26
N LEU A 252 -8.20 8.67 -14.50
CA LEU A 252 -9.32 9.06 -15.37
C LEU A 252 -9.96 7.86 -16.09
N ASP A 253 -9.35 6.67 -16.01
CA ASP A 253 -9.88 5.47 -16.64
C ASP A 253 -10.98 4.82 -15.78
N THR A 254 -12.23 5.14 -16.12
CA THR A 254 -13.43 4.62 -15.44
C THR A 254 -13.65 3.11 -15.61
N LYS A 255 -12.87 2.43 -16.46
CA LYS A 255 -12.97 0.98 -16.64
C LYS A 255 -12.14 0.21 -15.61
N ARG A 256 -11.26 0.89 -14.86
CA ARG A 256 -10.42 0.27 -13.84
C ARG A 256 -11.23 0.12 -12.56
N GLN A 257 -11.26 -1.10 -12.01
CA GLN A 257 -11.91 -1.39 -10.73
C GLN A 257 -10.95 -1.07 -9.58
N VAL A 258 -10.67 0.22 -9.42
CA VAL A 258 -9.91 0.86 -8.33
C VAL A 258 -10.73 2.00 -7.74
#